data_AF-A0A2I9DKG3-F1
#
_entry.id   AF-A0A2I9DKG3-F1
#
_cell.length_a   1.000
_cell.length_b   1.000
_cell.length_c   1.000
_cell.angle_alpha   90.00
_cell.angle_beta   90.00
_cell.angle_gamma   90.00
#
_symmetry.space_group_name_H-M   'P 1'
#
loop_
_entity.id
_entity.type
_entity.pdbx_description
1 polymer ?
#
loop_
_entity_poly.entity_id
_entity_poly.type
_entity_poly.pdbx_seq_one_letter_code
_entity_poly.pdbx_strand_id
1 'polypeptide(L)'
;MHDQNEWEALLHFGHTVGPMHPRLVPSTWDLLLMRGVERVRLHPYAVLLGGSTVYLLGPHPGDLPRGFALRDGWVSLEGADERGQRVQLGGLPARLVEMYLYVSDRLGSGPGRR
;
A
#
# COMPACT_ATOMS: atom_id res chain seq x y z
N MET A 1 -8.48 -5.82 -13.33
CA MET A 1 -7.10 -6.34 -13.44
C MET A 1 -6.25 -5.08 -13.47
N HIS A 2 -5.69 -4.68 -12.33
CA HIS A 2 -4.84 -3.49 -12.26
C HIS A 2 -3.49 -3.88 -12.87
N ASP A 3 -3.13 -3.23 -13.97
CA ASP A 3 -1.94 -3.57 -14.76
C ASP A 3 -0.67 -3.20 -13.99
N GLN A 4 0.32 -4.08 -14.03
CA GLN A 4 1.69 -3.90 -13.53
C GLN A 4 2.31 -2.54 -13.93
N ASN A 5 1.92 -2.01 -15.09
CA ASN A 5 2.31 -0.69 -15.59
C ASN A 5 1.83 0.48 -14.72
N GLU A 6 0.75 0.32 -13.93
CA GLU A 6 0.27 1.39 -13.04
C GLU A 6 1.26 1.63 -11.89
N TRP A 7 1.86 0.59 -11.29
CA TRP A 7 2.78 0.76 -10.16
C TRP A 7 4.11 1.41 -10.54
N GLU A 8 4.73 0.97 -11.65
CA GLU A 8 5.97 1.61 -12.13
C GLU A 8 5.72 3.05 -12.56
N ALA A 9 4.60 3.33 -13.26
CA ALA A 9 4.24 4.69 -13.65
C ALA A 9 3.89 5.58 -12.46
N LEU A 10 3.31 5.01 -11.40
CA LEU A 10 3.00 5.72 -10.17
C LEU A 10 4.28 6.22 -9.52
N LEU A 11 5.30 5.36 -9.33
CA LEU A 11 6.53 5.68 -8.58
C LEU A 11 7.33 6.90 -9.08
N HIS A 12 7.15 7.34 -10.32
CA HIS A 12 7.88 8.47 -10.90
C HIS A 12 7.28 9.86 -10.61
N PHE A 13 6.05 9.94 -10.11
CA PHE A 13 5.33 11.22 -9.95
C PHE A 13 4.64 11.28 -8.59
N GLY A 14 5.43 11.35 -7.52
CA GLY A 14 4.90 11.35 -6.15
C GLY A 14 6.00 11.11 -5.13
N HIS A 15 5.60 10.83 -3.89
CA HIS A 15 6.54 10.65 -2.78
C HIS A 15 6.12 9.49 -1.87
N THR A 16 7.12 8.90 -1.23
CA THR A 16 6.93 7.80 -0.27
C THR A 16 6.98 8.33 1.16
N VAL A 17 6.02 7.89 1.99
CA VAL A 17 6.03 8.04 3.44
C VAL A 17 6.42 6.70 4.06
N GLY A 18 7.55 6.65 4.78
CA GLY A 18 8.10 5.46 5.40
C GLY A 18 9.63 5.44 5.40
N PRO A 19 10.29 4.34 5.81
CA PRO A 19 9.69 3.13 6.40
C PRO A 19 8.94 3.43 7.69
N MET A 20 7.85 2.70 7.94
CA MET A 20 7.16 2.76 9.22
C MET A 20 6.78 1.37 9.72
N HIS A 21 6.74 1.23 11.05
CA HIS A 21 6.24 0.02 11.68
C HIS A 21 4.75 -0.17 11.33
N PRO A 22 4.26 -1.41 11.11
CA PRO A 22 2.87 -1.69 10.74
C PRO A 22 1.80 -1.02 11.61
N ARG A 23 2.09 -0.85 12.90
CA ARG A 23 1.21 -0.13 13.86
C ARG A 23 0.91 1.32 13.49
N LEU A 24 1.79 1.97 12.72
CA LEU A 24 1.68 3.39 12.38
C LEU A 24 0.94 3.62 11.05
N VAL A 25 0.70 2.57 10.27
CA VAL A 25 -0.02 2.66 9.00
C VAL A 25 -1.43 3.26 9.17
N PRO A 26 -2.26 2.79 10.12
CA PRO A 26 -3.59 3.36 10.34
C PRO A 26 -3.58 4.87 10.55
N SER A 27 -2.80 5.33 11.53
CA SER A 27 -2.76 6.74 11.91
C SER A 27 -2.13 7.62 10.84
N THR A 28 -1.14 7.12 10.10
CA THR A 28 -0.50 7.86 9.00
C THR A 28 -1.44 7.97 7.80
N TRP A 29 -2.17 6.89 7.49
CA TRP A 29 -3.20 6.88 6.45
C TRP A 29 -4.28 7.93 6.74
N ASP A 30 -4.85 7.90 7.94
CA ASP A 30 -5.88 8.86 8.37
C ASP A 30 -5.35 10.29 8.35
N LEU A 31 -4.12 10.52 8.79
CA LEU A 31 -3.50 11.85 8.76
C LEU A 31 -3.38 12.40 7.32
N LEU A 32 -2.99 11.57 6.36
CA LEU A 32 -2.90 11.97 4.95
C LEU A 32 -4.29 12.29 4.38
N LEU A 33 -5.29 11.47 4.69
CA LEU A 33 -6.68 11.73 4.29
C LEU A 33 -7.21 13.04 4.90
N MET A 34 -6.97 13.29 6.19
CA MET A 34 -7.36 14.53 6.86
C MET A 34 -6.67 15.77 6.30
N ARG A 35 -5.46 15.61 5.75
CA ARG A 35 -4.72 16.69 5.05
C ARG A 35 -5.18 16.91 3.61
N GLY A 36 -6.23 16.21 3.17
CA GLY A 36 -6.83 16.37 1.84
C GLY A 36 -6.17 15.52 0.76
N VAL A 37 -5.33 14.53 1.11
CA VAL A 37 -4.86 13.56 0.13
C VAL A 37 -6.02 12.65 -0.24
N GLU A 38 -6.41 12.65 -1.51
CA GLU A 38 -7.47 11.78 -1.98
C GLU A 38 -7.06 10.31 -1.87
N ARG A 39 -8.00 9.45 -1.47
CA ARG A 39 -7.73 8.03 -1.25
C ARG A 39 -7.19 7.31 -2.50
N VAL A 40 -7.60 7.75 -3.69
CA VAL A 40 -7.13 7.20 -4.98
C VAL A 40 -5.65 7.49 -5.26
N ARG A 41 -5.04 8.42 -4.51
CA ARG A 41 -3.63 8.78 -4.62
C ARG A 41 -2.75 8.03 -3.63
N LEU A 42 -3.34 7.27 -2.70
CA LEU A 42 -2.64 6.52 -1.68
C LEU A 42 -2.47 5.06 -2.10
N HIS A 43 -1.22 4.63 -2.17
CA HIS A 43 -0.84 3.29 -2.62
C HIS A 43 0.06 2.64 -1.55
N PRO A 44 -0.49 1.74 -0.73
CA PRO A 44 0.25 1.11 0.34
C PRO A 44 1.05 -0.10 -0.17
N TYR A 45 2.27 -0.24 0.33
CA TYR A 45 3.10 -1.43 0.07
C TYR A 45 3.94 -1.78 1.30
N ALA A 46 4.40 -3.02 1.33
CA ALA A 46 5.20 -3.58 2.40
C ALA A 46 6.51 -4.14 1.86
N VAL A 47 7.59 -4.01 2.61
CA VAL A 47 8.87 -4.68 2.35
C VAL A 47 9.16 -5.61 3.51
N LEU A 48 9.43 -6.87 3.20
CA LEU A 48 9.74 -7.89 4.19
C LEU A 48 11.25 -7.91 4.49
N LEU A 49 11.61 -8.33 5.71
CA LEU A 49 12.99 -8.65 6.08
C LEU A 49 13.46 -9.84 5.25
N GLY A 50 14.08 -9.56 4.11
CA GLY A 50 14.29 -10.50 3.00
C GLY A 50 14.24 -9.84 1.62
N GLY A 51 13.79 -8.57 1.55
CA GLY A 51 13.80 -7.74 0.36
C GLY A 51 12.60 -7.93 -0.56
N SER A 52 11.64 -8.78 -0.21
CA SER A 52 10.43 -8.98 -1.00
C SER A 52 9.42 -7.87 -0.76
N THR A 53 8.93 -7.28 -1.85
CA THR A 53 7.88 -6.25 -1.82
C THR A 53 6.50 -6.85 -2.03
N VAL A 54 5.53 -6.43 -1.23
CA VAL A 54 4.10 -6.75 -1.36
C VAL A 54 3.32 -5.45 -1.56
N TYR A 55 2.75 -5.27 -2.74
CA TYR A 55 1.89 -4.16 -3.10
C TYR A 55 0.45 -4.47 -2.69
N LEU A 56 -0.13 -3.67 -1.80
CA LEU A 56 -1.50 -3.90 -1.34
C LEU A 56 -2.48 -3.36 -2.38
N LEU A 57 -3.29 -4.26 -2.95
CA LEU A 57 -4.14 -3.92 -4.09
C LEU A 57 -5.49 -3.33 -3.64
N GLY A 58 -5.90 -2.26 -4.32
CA GLY A 58 -7.18 -1.58 -4.12
C GLY A 58 -8.38 -2.32 -4.74
N PRO A 59 -9.61 -1.79 -4.57
CA PRO A 59 -9.92 -0.53 -3.89
C PRO A 59 -9.83 -0.66 -2.36
N HIS A 60 -9.53 0.45 -1.69
CA HIS A 60 -9.47 0.55 -0.22
C HIS A 60 -10.74 1.27 0.30
N PRO A 61 -11.87 0.58 0.49
CA PRO A 61 -13.03 1.17 1.14
C PRO A 61 -12.82 1.17 2.66
N GLY A 62 -12.50 2.32 3.25
CA GLY A 62 -12.49 2.49 4.71
C GLY A 62 -11.25 3.21 5.26
N ASP A 63 -11.03 3.05 6.56
CA ASP A 63 -10.00 3.71 7.36
C ASP A 63 -8.61 3.06 7.20
N LEU A 64 -8.53 1.92 6.52
CA LEU A 64 -7.28 1.18 6.32
C LEU A 64 -7.08 0.70 4.87
N PRO A 65 -5.81 0.50 4.47
CA PRO A 65 -5.48 -0.29 3.30
C PRO A 65 -6.13 -1.67 3.31
N ARG A 66 -6.98 -1.95 2.32
CA ARG A 66 -7.39 -3.33 2.00
C ARG A 66 -6.17 -4.23 1.83
N GLY A 67 -6.25 -5.44 2.36
CA GLY A 67 -5.16 -6.41 2.29
C GLY A 67 -4.12 -6.24 3.38
N PHE A 68 -4.30 -5.31 4.31
CA PHE A 68 -3.48 -5.20 5.52
C PHE A 68 -4.32 -5.55 6.76
N ALA A 69 -3.77 -6.39 7.63
CA ALA A 69 -4.30 -6.59 8.98
C ALA A 69 -3.14 -6.68 9.97
N LEU A 70 -3.33 -6.08 11.15
CA LEU A 70 -2.42 -6.18 12.28
C LEU A 70 -3.20 -6.63 13.51
N ARG A 71 -2.80 -7.76 14.10
CA ARG A 71 -3.40 -8.31 15.31
C ARG A 71 -2.31 -8.84 16.24
N ASP A 72 -2.30 -8.36 17.48
CA ASP A 72 -1.39 -8.85 18.53
C ASP A 72 0.10 -8.87 18.14
N GLY A 73 0.54 -7.92 17.31
CA GLY A 73 1.92 -7.83 16.82
C GLY A 73 2.22 -8.68 15.57
N TRP A 74 1.20 -9.32 15.00
CA TRP A 74 1.26 -10.14 13.80
C TRP A 74 0.55 -9.47 12.63
N VAL A 75 1.20 -9.46 11.48
CA VAL A 75 0.76 -8.84 10.24
C VAL A 75 0.28 -9.91 9.26
N SER A 76 -0.83 -9.61 8.59
CA SER A 76 -1.25 -10.31 7.38
C SER A 76 -1.30 -9.31 6.22
N LEU A 77 -0.79 -9.75 5.07
CA LEU A 77 -0.70 -8.99 3.83
C LEU A 77 -1.39 -9.77 2.70
N GLU A 78 -2.24 -9.10 1.94
CA GLU A 78 -2.83 -9.60 0.71
C GLU A 78 -2.65 -8.55 -0.39
N GLY A 79 -1.99 -8.95 -1.47
CA GLY A 79 -1.57 -8.02 -2.50
C GLY A 79 -0.99 -8.72 -3.72
N ALA A 80 -0.05 -8.03 -4.38
CA ALA A 80 0.79 -8.60 -5.42
C ALA A 80 2.27 -8.43 -5.10
N ASP A 81 3.11 -9.31 -5.64
CA ASP A 81 4.56 -9.12 -5.66
C ASP A 81 5.02 -8.20 -6.81
N GLU A 82 6.33 -8.04 -6.96
CA GLU A 82 6.98 -7.25 -8.02
C GLU A 82 6.71 -7.77 -9.44
N ARG A 83 6.23 -9.00 -9.58
CA ARG A 83 5.85 -9.61 -10.86
C ARG A 83 4.35 -9.51 -11.13
N GLY A 84 3.60 -8.81 -10.26
CA GLY A 84 2.15 -8.74 -10.32
C GLY A 84 1.44 -10.04 -9.92
N GLN A 85 2.16 -11.03 -9.38
CA GLN A 85 1.55 -12.27 -8.92
C GLN A 85 0.86 -12.04 -7.59
N ARG A 86 -0.37 -12.55 -7.45
CA ARG A 86 -1.13 -12.42 -6.20
C ARG A 86 -0.40 -13.14 -5.07
N VAL A 87 -0.19 -12.42 -3.97
CA VAL A 87 0.46 -12.92 -2.76
C VAL A 87 -0.47 -12.75 -1.57
N GLN A 88 -0.53 -13.78 -0.73
CA GLN A 88 -1.24 -13.76 0.55
C GLN A 88 -0.32 -14.32 1.62
N LEU A 89 0.07 -13.47 2.56
CA LEU A 89 0.96 -13.79 3.68
C LEU A 89 0.21 -13.53 4.98
N GLY A 90 0.27 -14.49 5.91
CA GLY A 90 -0.36 -14.36 7.21
C GLY A 90 0.62 -14.70 8.32
N GLY A 91 0.40 -14.11 9.50
CA GLY A 91 1.19 -14.45 10.69
C GLY A 91 2.64 -14.01 10.59
N LEU A 92 2.93 -12.87 9.95
CA LEU A 92 4.26 -12.29 9.93
C LEU A 92 4.49 -11.46 11.20
N PRO A 93 5.57 -11.68 11.97
CA PRO A 93 5.91 -10.77 13.06
C PRO A 93 6.08 -9.34 12.52
N ALA A 94 5.44 -8.35 13.14
CA ALA A 94 5.47 -6.96 12.66
C ALA A 94 6.89 -6.37 12.53
N ARG A 95 7.84 -6.86 13.33
CA ARG A 95 9.26 -6.49 13.26
C ARG A 95 9.97 -6.91 11.97
N LEU A 96 9.37 -7.82 11.20
CA LEU A 96 9.91 -8.30 9.92
C LEU A 96 9.28 -7.57 8.73
N VAL A 97 8.43 -6.59 8.97
CA VAL A 97 7.66 -5.90 7.93
C VAL A 97 7.86 -4.40 8.09
N GLU A 98 8.37 -3.76 7.04
CA GLU A 98 8.32 -2.31 6.91
C GLU A 98 7.18 -1.94 5.99
N MET A 99 6.37 -0.98 6.42
CA MET A 99 5.25 -0.48 5.62
C MET A 99 5.58 0.88 5.05
N TYR A 100 5.01 1.16 3.88
CA TYR A 100 5.19 2.40 3.15
C TYR A 100 3.86 2.84 2.55
N LEU A 101 3.64 4.14 2.48
CA LEU A 101 2.52 4.76 1.77
C LEU A 101 3.08 5.60 0.65
N TYR A 102 2.80 5.21 -0.59
CA TYR A 102 3.12 6.02 -1.75
C TYR A 102 1.97 7.01 -2.02
N VAL A 103 2.31 8.28 -2.18
CA VAL A 103 1.37 9.37 -2.49
C VAL A 103 1.66 9.85 -3.90
N SER A 104 0.78 9.54 -4.86
CA SER A 104 0.95 9.99 -6.24
C SER A 104 0.53 11.45 -6.42
N ASP A 105 1.23 12.20 -7.25
CA ASP A 105 0.96 13.60 -7.62
C ASP A 105 -0.08 13.73 -8.73
N ARG A 106 -0.33 12.63 -9.45
CA ARG A 106 -1.37 12.56 -10.47
C ARG A 106 -2.61 11.89 -9.89
N LEU A 107 -3.78 12.47 -10.15
CA LEU A 107 -5.02 11.73 -10.07
C LEU A 107 -4.86 10.52 -10.98
N GLY A 108 -4.97 9.31 -10.44
CA GLY A 108 -4.97 8.10 -11.24
C GLY A 108 -6.03 8.28 -12.34
N SER A 109 -5.58 8.46 -13.58
CA SER A 109 -6.45 8.44 -14.74
C SER A 109 -6.94 7.00 -14.89
N GLY A 110 -7.89 6.59 -14.05
CA GLY A 110 -8.73 5.45 -14.37
C GLY A 110 -9.31 5.69 -15.77
N PRO A 111 -9.49 4.64 -16.59
CA PRO A 111 -9.88 4.81 -17.98
C PRO A 111 -11.15 5.65 -18.03
N GLY A 112 -11.00 6.88 -18.51
CA GLY A 112 -12.12 7.73 -18.84
C GLY A 112 -12.97 6.94 -19.81
N ARG A 113 -14.16 6.52 -19.37
CA ARG A 113 -15.22 6.10 -20.26
C ARG A 113 -15.52 7.30 -21.16
N ARG A 114 -14.93 7.29 -22.36
CA ARG A 114 -15.48 7.95 -23.54
C ARG A 114 -16.36 6.95 -24.26
#